data_AF-A0AAW9IHK2-F1
#
_entry.id   AF-A0AAW9IHK2-F1
#
_cell.length_a   1.000
_cell.length_b   1.000
_cell.length_c   1.000
_cell.angle_alpha   90.00
_cell.angle_beta   90.00
_cell.angle_gamma   90.00
#
_symmetry.space_group_name_H-M   'P 1'
#
loop_
_entity.id
_entity.type
_entity.pdbx_description
1 polymer ?
#
loop_
_entity_poly.entity_id
_entity_poly.type
_entity_poly.pdbx_seq_one_letter_code
_entity_poly.pdbx_strand_id
1 'polypeptide(L)'
;IAAVGLANQYFFIFMLCISGINAGASVFMSQYWGKKDVSNIKKVLGLDITIGLIASLIFGGAAFVLAEPIMSILSRDPQVIELGGQYLRIIAISFIFTGFTQAFSSALRSSEQPKVPMYASLIGVLCNAFLNWVFIFGNLGVKPMGVAGAALA
;
A
#
# COMPACT_ATOMS: atom_id res chain seq x y z
N ILE A 1 7.17 5.39 19.56
CA ILE A 1 7.61 4.13 18.90
C ILE A 1 6.58 3.02 19.10
N ALA A 2 6.17 2.70 20.34
CA ALA A 2 5.13 1.70 20.60
C ALA A 2 3.80 1.98 19.87
N ALA A 3 3.32 3.23 19.89
CA ALA A 3 2.08 3.64 19.19
C ALA A 3 2.13 3.41 17.67
N VAL A 4 3.27 3.73 17.03
CA VAL A 4 3.49 3.51 15.60
C VAL A 4 3.55 2.01 15.28
N GLY A 5 4.16 1.21 16.16
CA GLY A 5 4.21 -0.25 16.00
C GLY A 5 2.83 -0.89 15.99
N LEU A 6 1.94 -0.47 16.89
CA LEU A 6 0.56 -0.99 16.96
C LEU A 6 -0.29 -0.54 15.76
N ALA A 7 -0.13 0.70 15.31
CA ALA A 7 -0.76 1.16 14.08
C ALA A 7 -0.30 0.35 12.87
N ASN A 8 0.98 0.01 12.82
CA ASN A 8 1.54 -0.79 11.73
C ASN A 8 1.04 -2.24 11.75
N GLN A 9 0.77 -2.80 12.94
CA GLN A 9 0.13 -4.11 13.06
C GLN A 9 -1.28 -4.12 12.47
N TYR A 10 -2.05 -3.05 12.67
CA TYR A 10 -3.35 -2.88 12.01
C TYR A 10 -3.20 -2.76 10.48
N PHE A 11 -2.23 -1.96 10.01
CA PHE A 11 -1.90 -1.84 8.59
C PHE A 11 -1.54 -3.19 7.96
N PHE A 12 -0.81 -4.04 8.69
CA PHE A 12 -0.42 -5.37 8.22
C PHE A 12 -1.63 -6.29 8.00
N ILE A 13 -2.62 -6.27 8.89
CA ILE A 13 -3.87 -7.04 8.72
C ILE A 13 -4.61 -6.59 7.46
N PHE A 14 -4.71 -5.27 7.24
CA PHE A 14 -5.28 -4.72 6.01
C PHE A 14 -4.52 -5.22 4.77
N MET A 15 -3.19 -5.18 4.81
CA MET A 15 -2.34 -5.62 3.71
C MET A 15 -2.51 -7.12 3.40
N LEU A 16 -2.72 -7.96 4.41
CA LEU A 16 -3.03 -9.38 4.23
C LEU A 16 -4.38 -9.59 3.52
N CYS A 17 -5.42 -8.86 3.93
CA CYS A 17 -6.73 -8.93 3.27
C CYS A 17 -6.64 -8.55 1.79
N ILE A 18 -6.01 -7.41 1.50
CA ILE A 18 -5.82 -6.97 0.12
C ILE A 18 -4.99 -7.99 -0.67
N SER A 19 -3.91 -8.51 -0.11
CA SER A 19 -3.08 -9.52 -0.78
C SER A 19 -3.88 -10.79 -1.10
N GLY A 20 -4.78 -11.21 -0.20
CA GLY A 20 -5.67 -12.35 -0.44
C GLY A 20 -6.65 -12.13 -1.60
N ILE A 21 -7.26 -10.94 -1.68
CA ILE A 21 -8.15 -10.54 -2.78
C ILE A 21 -7.36 -10.55 -4.11
N ASN A 22 -6.20 -9.91 -4.13
CA ASN A 22 -5.31 -9.82 -5.29
C ASN A 22 -4.85 -11.21 -5.76
N ALA A 23 -4.49 -12.10 -4.83
CA ALA A 23 -4.10 -13.46 -5.14
C ALA A 23 -5.26 -14.23 -5.80
N GLY A 24 -6.48 -14.13 -5.25
CA GLY A 24 -7.67 -14.74 -5.85
C GLY A 24 -7.95 -14.20 -7.26
N ALA A 25 -7.93 -12.88 -7.44
CA ALA A 25 -8.12 -12.25 -8.73
C ALA A 25 -7.05 -12.68 -9.75
N SER A 26 -5.79 -12.80 -9.33
CA SER A 26 -4.67 -13.22 -10.18
C SER A 26 -4.87 -14.63 -10.77
N VAL A 27 -5.45 -15.54 -9.99
CA VAL A 27 -5.76 -16.91 -10.45
C VAL A 27 -6.81 -16.87 -11.56
N PHE A 28 -7.89 -16.11 -11.40
CA PHE A 28 -8.89 -15.96 -12.46
C PHE A 28 -8.31 -15.26 -13.70
N MET A 29 -7.54 -14.19 -13.52
CA MET A 29 -6.91 -13.46 -14.62
C MET A 29 -5.96 -14.36 -15.44
N SER A 30 -5.14 -15.19 -14.78
CA SER A 30 -4.25 -16.16 -15.47
C SER A 30 -5.03 -17.22 -16.26
N GLN A 31 -6.17 -17.70 -15.75
CA GLN A 31 -7.03 -18.64 -16.47
C GLN A 31 -7.65 -18.02 -17.73
N TYR A 32 -8.15 -16.79 -17.64
CA TYR A 32 -8.71 -16.07 -18.79
C TYR A 32 -7.64 -15.68 -19.80
N TRP A 33 -6.42 -15.40 -19.34
CA TRP A 33 -5.26 -15.14 -20.19
C TRP A 33 -4.91 -16.36 -21.05
N GLY A 34 -4.90 -17.56 -20.47
CA GLY A 34 -4.71 -18.81 -21.23
C GLY A 34 -5.76 -19.03 -22.33
N LYS A 35 -6.97 -18.50 -22.15
CA LYS A 35 -8.05 -18.51 -23.16
C LYS A 35 -8.03 -17.33 -24.12
N LYS A 36 -7.06 -16.40 -24.00
CA LYS A 36 -6.97 -15.12 -24.73
C LYS A 36 -8.23 -14.25 -24.61
N ASP A 37 -8.98 -14.39 -23.52
CA ASP A 37 -10.25 -13.68 -23.30
C ASP A 37 -10.02 -12.38 -22.52
N VAL A 38 -9.56 -11.36 -23.24
CA VAL A 38 -9.23 -10.04 -22.68
C VAL A 38 -10.48 -9.34 -22.10
N SER A 39 -11.68 -9.66 -22.58
CA SER A 39 -12.92 -9.06 -22.08
C SER A 39 -13.18 -9.48 -20.63
N ASN A 40 -13.04 -10.77 -20.35
CA ASN A 40 -13.21 -11.28 -18.99
C ASN A 40 -12.08 -10.85 -18.04
N ILE A 41 -10.85 -10.67 -18.55
CA ILE A 41 -9.75 -10.10 -17.74
C ILE A 41 -10.10 -8.69 -17.24
N LYS A 42 -10.64 -7.82 -18.12
CA LYS A 42 -11.09 -6.47 -17.71
C LYS A 42 -12.21 -6.53 -16.66
N LYS A 43 -13.12 -7.49 -16.77
CA LYS A 43 -14.18 -7.70 -15.77
C LYS A 43 -13.63 -8.15 -14.42
N VAL A 44 -12.70 -9.11 -14.41
CA VAL A 44 -12.04 -9.58 -13.19
C VAL A 44 -11.21 -8.45 -12.56
N LEU A 45 -10.53 -7.63 -13.36
CA LEU A 45 -9.84 -6.45 -12.89
C LEU A 45 -10.79 -5.43 -12.25
N GLY A 46 -11.92 -5.14 -12.91
CA GLY A 46 -12.95 -4.26 -12.35
C GLY A 46 -13.49 -4.81 -11.03
N LEU A 47 -13.68 -6.12 -10.93
CA LEU A 47 -14.12 -6.79 -9.71
C LEU A 47 -13.05 -6.70 -8.60
N ASP A 48 -11.79 -6.95 -8.91
CA ASP A 48 -10.65 -6.86 -7.99
C ASP A 48 -10.51 -5.44 -7.42
N ILE A 49 -10.57 -4.42 -8.29
CA ILE A 49 -10.58 -3.01 -7.86
C ILE A 49 -11.79 -2.73 -6.99
N THR A 50 -13.00 -3.16 -7.39
CA THR A 50 -14.22 -2.88 -6.64
C THR A 50 -14.17 -3.50 -5.24
N ILE A 51 -13.79 -4.78 -5.14
CA ILE A 51 -13.68 -5.50 -3.87
C ILE A 51 -12.56 -4.90 -3.01
N GLY A 52 -11.40 -4.60 -3.60
CA GLY A 52 -10.29 -3.96 -2.90
C GLY A 52 -10.64 -2.57 -2.37
N LEU A 53 -11.42 -1.79 -3.13
CA LEU A 53 -11.86 -0.46 -2.74
C LEU A 53 -12.93 -0.54 -1.63
N ILE A 54 -13.87 -1.49 -1.70
CA ILE A 54 -14.82 -1.79 -0.62
C ILE A 54 -14.07 -2.18 0.66
N ALA A 55 -13.10 -3.10 0.57
CA ALA A 55 -12.28 -3.50 1.71
C ALA A 55 -11.51 -2.30 2.29
N SER A 56 -10.92 -1.47 1.44
CA SER A 56 -10.22 -0.25 1.87
C SER A 56 -11.14 0.76 2.54
N LEU A 57 -12.38 0.90 2.06
CA LEU A 57 -13.37 1.78 2.67
C LEU A 57 -13.82 1.26 4.04
N ILE A 58 -14.00 -0.06 4.18
CA ILE A 58 -14.39 -0.70 5.45
C ILE A 58 -13.26 -0.56 6.48
N PHE A 59 -12.03 -0.91 6.11
CA PHE A 59 -10.87 -0.82 7.01
C PHE A 59 -10.49 0.64 7.30
N GLY A 60 -10.52 1.53 6.30
CA GLY A 60 -10.28 2.96 6.49
C GLY A 60 -11.36 3.64 7.33
N GLY A 61 -12.64 3.33 7.08
CA GLY A 61 -13.76 3.83 7.88
C GLY A 61 -13.70 3.34 9.33
N ALA A 62 -13.41 2.06 9.53
CA ALA A 62 -13.19 1.49 10.86
C ALA A 62 -11.99 2.16 11.55
N ALA A 63 -10.88 2.35 10.85
CA ALA A 63 -9.71 3.06 11.38
C ALA A 63 -10.02 4.51 11.75
N PHE A 64 -10.94 5.18 11.05
CA PHE A 64 -11.28 6.58 11.32
C PHE A 64 -12.25 6.75 12.51
N VAL A 65 -13.29 5.90 12.57
CA VAL A 65 -14.35 5.95 13.60
C VAL A 65 -13.93 5.23 14.88
N LEU A 66 -13.26 4.09 14.75
CA LEU A 66 -12.90 3.18 15.84
C LEU A 66 -11.40 3.24 16.20
N ALA A 67 -10.69 4.31 15.83
CA ALA A 67 -9.26 4.51 16.10
C ALA A 67 -8.87 4.21 17.55
N GLU A 68 -9.54 4.87 18.51
CA GLU A 68 -9.30 4.71 19.94
C GLU A 68 -9.65 3.31 20.46
N PRO A 69 -10.84 2.73 20.18
CA PRO A 69 -11.15 1.38 20.64
C PRO A 69 -10.25 0.31 20.03
N ILE A 70 -9.88 0.42 18.74
CA ILE A 70 -8.90 -0.49 18.10
C ILE A 70 -7.57 -0.42 18.85
N MET A 71 -7.08 0.80 19.14
CA MET A 71 -5.85 1.00 19.89
C MET A 71 -5.94 0.54 21.34
N SER A 72 -7.11 0.64 21.97
CA SER A 72 -7.35 0.18 23.35
C SER A 72 -7.35 -1.35 23.50
N ILE A 73 -7.69 -2.07 22.42
CA ILE A 73 -7.57 -3.54 22.36
C ILE A 73 -6.09 -3.95 22.24
N LEU A 74 -5.31 -3.13 21.53
CA LEU A 74 -3.89 -3.36 21.25
C LEU A 74 -2.96 -2.92 22.40
N SER A 75 -3.36 -1.92 23.19
CA SER A 75 -2.59 -1.40 24.33
C SER A 75 -3.50 -0.83 25.42
N ARG A 76 -3.03 -0.87 26.68
CA ARG A 76 -3.71 -0.27 27.83
C ARG A 76 -3.15 1.10 28.24
N ASP A 77 -2.11 1.57 27.56
CA ASP A 77 -1.47 2.86 27.87
C ASP A 77 -2.24 4.03 27.20
N PRO A 78 -2.81 4.97 27.98
CA PRO A 78 -3.59 6.08 27.44
C PRO A 78 -2.82 6.95 26.43
N GLN A 79 -1.52 7.20 26.67
CA GLN A 79 -0.70 8.01 25.76
C GLN A 79 -0.48 7.31 24.42
N VAL A 80 -0.35 5.98 24.45
CA VAL A 80 -0.18 5.16 23.25
C VAL A 80 -1.48 5.09 22.45
N ILE A 81 -2.63 5.03 23.12
CA ILE A 81 -3.95 5.01 22.50
C ILE A 81 -4.23 6.32 21.76
N GLU A 82 -3.96 7.46 22.39
CA GLU A 82 -4.22 8.77 21.80
C GLU A 82 -3.30 9.05 20.60
N LEU A 83 -1.98 8.85 20.76
CA LEU A 83 -1.02 9.01 19.68
C LEU A 83 -1.22 8.00 18.56
N GLY A 84 -1.53 6.75 18.90
CA GLY A 84 -1.81 5.68 17.94
C GLY A 84 -3.09 5.95 17.16
N GLY A 85 -4.14 6.43 17.82
CA GLY A 85 -5.42 6.75 17.19
C GLY A 85 -5.33 7.93 16.22
N GLN A 86 -4.59 8.98 16.58
CA GLN A 86 -4.30 10.09 15.66
C GLN A 86 -3.54 9.60 14.42
N TYR A 87 -2.52 8.76 14.62
CA TYR A 87 -1.77 8.18 13.51
C TYR A 87 -2.65 7.30 12.62
N LEU A 88 -3.52 6.47 13.23
CA LEU A 88 -4.43 5.59 12.50
C LEU A 88 -5.41 6.36 11.61
N ARG A 89 -5.91 7.52 12.09
CA ARG A 89 -6.75 8.43 11.31
C ARG A 89 -6.03 9.04 10.12
N ILE A 90 -4.77 9.42 10.29
CA ILE A 90 -3.97 10.00 9.20
C ILE A 90 -3.74 8.95 8.10
N ILE A 91 -3.38 7.71 8.48
CA ILE A 91 -3.12 6.64 7.50
C ILE A 91 -4.39 6.03 6.90
N ALA A 92 -5.57 6.28 7.49
CA ALA A 92 -6.83 5.74 6.99
C ALA A 92 -7.12 6.15 5.53
N ILE A 93 -6.75 7.37 5.15
CA ILE A 93 -6.88 7.87 3.77
C ILE A 93 -5.93 7.10 2.84
N SER A 94 -4.72 6.79 3.31
CA SER A 94 -3.72 6.04 2.55
C SER A 94 -4.17 4.61 2.23
N PHE A 95 -5.06 4.00 3.03
CA PHE A 95 -5.60 2.67 2.72
C PHE A 95 -6.35 2.62 1.39
N ILE A 96 -7.12 3.66 1.07
CA ILE A 96 -7.88 3.73 -0.19
C ILE A 96 -6.92 3.77 -1.38
N PHE A 97 -5.89 4.61 -1.31
CA PHE A 97 -4.86 4.69 -2.34
C PHE A 97 -4.05 3.40 -2.46
N THR A 98 -3.74 2.76 -1.33
CA THR A 98 -2.97 1.51 -1.28
C THR A 98 -3.75 0.37 -1.92
N GLY A 99 -5.04 0.21 -1.60
CA GLY A 99 -5.90 -0.81 -2.20
C GLY A 99 -6.02 -0.66 -3.71
N PHE A 100 -6.23 0.58 -4.19
CA PHE A 100 -6.29 0.87 -5.62
C PHE A 100 -4.97 0.54 -6.35
N THR A 101 -3.85 0.97 -5.77
CA THR A 101 -2.51 0.74 -6.34
C THR A 101 -2.16 -0.75 -6.37
N GLN A 102 -2.55 -1.51 -5.34
CA GLN A 102 -2.30 -2.95 -5.29
C GLN A 102 -3.10 -3.70 -6.34
N ALA A 103 -4.40 -3.39 -6.49
CA ALA A 103 -5.26 -4.02 -7.49
C ALA A 103 -4.71 -3.81 -8.91
N PHE A 104 -4.32 -2.57 -9.25
CA PHE A 104 -3.66 -2.28 -10.52
C PHE A 104 -2.36 -3.05 -10.71
N SER A 105 -1.51 -3.08 -9.68
CA SER A 105 -0.22 -3.77 -9.71
C SER A 105 -0.38 -5.27 -9.91
N SER A 106 -1.36 -5.90 -9.27
CA SER A 106 -1.63 -7.33 -9.40
C SER A 106 -2.22 -7.66 -10.76
N ALA A 107 -3.12 -6.84 -11.28
CA ALA A 107 -3.69 -7.04 -12.61
C ALA A 107 -2.66 -6.97 -13.74
N LEU A 108 -1.74 -6.00 -13.65
CA LEU A 108 -0.62 -5.88 -14.57
C LEU A 108 0.32 -7.09 -14.49
N ARG A 109 0.56 -7.62 -13.27
CA ARG A 109 1.36 -8.84 -13.07
C ARG A 109 0.70 -10.09 -13.64
N SER A 110 -0.63 -10.20 -13.55
CA SER A 110 -1.37 -11.38 -14.02
C SER A 110 -1.61 -11.44 -15.52
N SER A 111 -1.58 -10.30 -16.22
CA SER A 111 -1.86 -10.22 -17.67
C SER A 111 -0.62 -10.40 -18.55
N GLU A 112 0.43 -11.08 -18.07
CA GLU A 112 1.73 -11.26 -18.78
C GLU A 112 2.35 -9.97 -19.36
N GLN A 113 1.93 -8.80 -18.83
CA GLN A 113 2.67 -7.54 -18.91
C GLN A 113 3.35 -7.18 -17.58
N PRO A 114 4.02 -8.12 -16.85
CA PRO A 114 4.75 -7.78 -15.64
C PRO A 114 5.89 -6.80 -15.91
N LYS A 115 6.29 -6.65 -17.18
CA LYS A 115 7.26 -5.66 -17.65
C LYS A 115 6.87 -4.23 -17.23
N VAL A 116 5.59 -3.84 -17.30
CA VAL A 116 5.16 -2.48 -16.95
C VAL A 116 5.35 -2.16 -15.47
N PRO A 117 4.80 -2.95 -14.50
CA PRO A 117 5.04 -2.72 -13.08
C PRO A 117 6.49 -2.99 -12.66
N MET A 118 7.22 -3.86 -13.38
CA MET A 118 8.63 -4.12 -13.13
C MET A 118 9.51 -2.95 -13.57
N TYR A 119 9.29 -2.35 -14.74
CA TYR A 119 9.98 -1.13 -15.16
C TYR A 119 9.58 0.07 -14.28
N ALA A 120 8.30 0.21 -13.89
CA ALA A 120 7.86 1.25 -12.98
C ALA A 120 8.51 1.10 -11.59
N SER A 121 8.56 -0.12 -11.04
CA SER A 121 9.26 -0.41 -9.78
C SER A 121 10.77 -0.20 -9.91
N LEU A 122 11.38 -0.60 -11.03
CA LEU A 122 12.81 -0.42 -11.27
C LEU A 122 13.17 1.06 -11.40
N ILE A 123 12.38 1.84 -12.13
CA ILE A 123 12.55 3.31 -12.23
C ILE A 123 12.31 3.94 -10.86
N GLY A 124 11.33 3.48 -10.08
CA GLY A 124 11.08 3.93 -8.72
C GLY A 124 12.29 3.67 -7.80
N VAL A 125 12.83 2.46 -7.82
CA VAL A 125 14.03 2.08 -7.06
C VAL A 125 15.26 2.84 -7.53
N LEU A 126 15.44 3.02 -8.85
CA LEU A 126 16.57 3.76 -9.41
C LEU A 126 16.46 5.26 -9.13
N CYS A 127 15.27 5.85 -9.22
CA CYS A 127 15.02 7.22 -8.79
C CYS A 127 15.27 7.37 -7.31
N ASN A 128 14.75 6.45 -6.48
CA ASN A 128 14.96 6.48 -5.05
C ASN A 128 16.44 6.30 -4.69
N ALA A 129 17.16 5.42 -5.37
CA ALA A 129 18.60 5.22 -5.20
C ALA A 129 19.42 6.43 -5.69
N PHE A 130 19.03 7.05 -6.80
CA PHE A 130 19.68 8.25 -7.34
C PHE A 130 19.42 9.47 -6.47
N LEU A 131 18.17 9.67 -6.01
CA LEU A 131 17.80 10.72 -5.06
C LEU A 131 18.50 10.51 -3.73
N ASN A 132 18.56 9.27 -3.21
CA ASN A 132 19.38 8.96 -2.04
C ASN A 132 20.86 9.28 -2.28
N TRP A 133 21.42 8.92 -3.44
CA TRP A 133 22.81 9.24 -3.78
C TRP A 133 23.06 10.75 -3.83
N VAL A 134 22.17 11.53 -4.45
CA VAL A 134 22.29 13.01 -4.55
C VAL A 134 22.08 13.69 -3.19
N PHE A 135 21.07 13.30 -2.42
CA PHE A 135 20.72 13.95 -1.16
C PHE A 135 21.60 13.52 0.03
N ILE A 136 22.16 12.31 0.01
CA ILE A 136 23.09 11.83 1.04
C ILE A 136 24.52 12.32 0.77
N PHE A 137 25.01 12.26 -0.47
CA PHE A 137 26.41 12.61 -0.79
C PHE A 137 26.62 14.05 -1.27
N GLY A 138 25.57 14.81 -1.59
CA GLY A 138 25.67 16.25 -1.88
C GLY A 138 26.51 16.60 -3.11
N ASN A 139 26.66 15.69 -4.09
CA ASN A 139 27.65 15.81 -5.17
C ASN A 139 27.20 16.68 -6.37
N LEU A 140 26.34 17.68 -6.13
CA LEU A 140 25.84 18.62 -7.16
C LEU A 140 25.63 20.05 -6.61
N GLY A 141 26.30 20.40 -5.50
CA GLY A 141 26.28 21.77 -4.95
C GLY A 141 25.13 22.10 -4.00
N VAL A 142 24.38 21.08 -3.54
CA VAL A 142 23.29 21.22 -2.57
C VAL A 142 23.77 20.76 -1.19
N LYS A 143 23.48 21.57 -0.16
CA LYS A 143 23.91 21.36 1.24
C LYS A 143 23.46 19.96 1.73
N PRO A 144 24.36 19.13 2.28
CA PRO A 144 24.05 17.75 2.65
C PRO A 144 22.98 17.72 3.75
N MET A 145 21.81 17.14 3.44
CA MET A 145 20.69 17.01 4.39
C MET A 145 20.54 15.58 4.95
N GLY A 146 21.51 14.69 4.68
CA GLY A 146 21.62 13.39 5.33
C GLY A 146 20.32 12.58 5.29
N VAL A 147 19.90 12.07 6.45
CA VAL A 147 18.73 11.17 6.61
C VAL A 147 17.40 11.84 6.22
N ALA A 148 17.31 13.16 6.28
CA ALA A 148 16.08 13.89 5.92
C ALA A 148 15.79 13.84 4.40
N GLY A 149 16.82 13.68 3.56
CA GLY A 149 16.66 13.50 2.11
C GLY A 149 16.15 12.12 1.72
N ALA A 150 16.45 11.08 2.51
CA ALA A 150 15.93 9.73 2.31
C ALA A 150 14.43 9.61 2.64
N ALA A 151 13.91 10.51 3.50
CA ALA A 151 12.50 10.56 3.86
C ALA A 151 11.61 11.29 2.82
N LEU A 152 12.22 12.01 1.87
CA LEU A 152 11.56 12.77 0.80
C LEU A 152 11.63 12.09 -0.58
N ALA A 153 12.47 11.04 -0.73
CA ALA A 153 12.71 10.30 -1.97
C ALA A 153 11.79 9.10 -2.16
#